data_AF-A0A7W8ZRI9-F1
#
_entry.id   AF-A0A7W8ZRI9-F1
#
_cell.length_a   1.000
_cell.length_b   1.000
_cell.length_c   1.000
_cell.angle_alpha   90.00
_cell.angle_beta   90.00
_cell.angle_gamma   90.00
#
_symmetry.space_group_name_H-M   'P 1'
#
loop_
_entity.id
_entity.type
_entity.pdbx_description
1 polymer ?
#
loop_
_entity_poly.entity_id
_entity_poly.type
_entity_poly.pdbx_seq_one_letter_code
_entity_poly.pdbx_strand_id
1 'polypeptide(L)'
;MKLSFGTEVNHQPNYFLEKIWKGLLLGPGDLDGSYQDFQRRHLEKFGKCWDGDNFGEFLEAKIHTIRRDLDNEWRAGMEIQLVINLNSIDEFQFAPILRCQSVQRIQIDYSNLINDDGPAVFINYELIDKETLVRLAINDGFATVEDFFLYFNEEFTGNLIHWTPLKY
;
A
#
# COMPACT_ATOMS: atom_id res chain seq x y z
N MET A 1 11.30 -5.19 -9.13
CA MET A 1 10.00 -5.88 -9.23
C MET A 1 8.90 -4.85 -9.36
N LYS A 2 7.95 -5.04 -10.29
CA LYS A 2 6.84 -4.10 -10.48
C LYS A 2 5.77 -4.38 -9.44
N LEU A 3 5.36 -3.34 -8.72
CA LEU A 3 4.29 -3.40 -7.73
C LEU A 3 3.15 -2.51 -8.22
N SER A 4 2.06 -3.16 -8.66
CA SER A 4 0.93 -2.45 -9.24
C SER A 4 -0.08 -2.01 -8.19
N PHE A 5 -0.70 -0.86 -8.43
CA PHE A 5 -1.81 -0.31 -7.67
C PHE A 5 -2.97 -0.01 -8.63
N GLY A 6 -4.17 -0.48 -8.28
CA GLY A 6 -5.39 0.04 -8.90
C GLY A 6 -5.66 1.45 -8.39
N THR A 7 -6.41 2.23 -9.16
CA THR A 7 -6.85 3.58 -8.77
C THR A 7 -8.27 3.60 -8.18
N GLU A 8 -8.97 2.47 -8.25
CA GLU A 8 -10.32 2.29 -7.75
C GLU A 8 -10.44 0.99 -6.95
N VAL A 9 -11.27 1.01 -5.91
CA VAL A 9 -11.73 -0.17 -5.16
C VAL A 9 -13.24 -0.04 -5.02
N ASN A 10 -14.00 -1.09 -5.36
CA ASN A 10 -15.47 -1.07 -5.31
C ASN A 10 -16.10 0.13 -6.04
N HIS A 11 -15.56 0.49 -7.21
CA HIS A 11 -15.98 1.64 -8.04
C HIS A 11 -15.80 3.02 -7.38
N GLN A 12 -15.02 3.11 -6.29
CA GLN A 12 -14.66 4.36 -5.64
C GLN A 12 -13.16 4.63 -5.79
N PRO A 13 -12.75 5.90 -5.95
CA PRO A 13 -11.32 6.24 -5.98
C PRO A 13 -10.66 5.90 -4.64
N ASN A 14 -9.50 5.24 -4.69
CA ASN A 14 -8.78 4.81 -3.49
C ASN A 14 -7.64 5.77 -3.06
N TYR A 15 -7.27 6.70 -3.94
CA TYR A 15 -6.22 7.70 -3.77
C TYR A 15 -4.84 7.12 -3.37
N PHE A 16 -4.51 5.91 -3.84
CA PHE A 16 -3.25 5.28 -3.47
C PHE A 16 -2.01 6.04 -3.94
N LEU A 17 -2.06 6.74 -5.07
CA LEU A 17 -0.91 7.48 -5.57
C LEU A 17 -0.58 8.62 -4.62
N GLU A 18 -1.59 9.36 -4.20
CA GLU A 18 -1.55 10.46 -3.27
C GLU A 18 -1.09 10.00 -1.88
N LYS A 19 -1.68 8.92 -1.36
CA LYS A 19 -1.30 8.33 -0.07
C LYS A 19 0.15 7.85 -0.05
N ILE A 20 0.62 7.22 -1.13
CA ILE A 20 1.99 6.75 -1.26
C ILE A 20 2.94 7.96 -1.35
N TRP A 21 2.64 8.94 -2.21
CA TRP A 21 3.46 10.14 -2.31
C TRP A 21 3.52 10.93 -1.01
N LYS A 22 2.42 11.03 -0.26
CA LYS A 22 2.43 11.59 1.10
C LYS A 22 3.41 10.85 2.00
N GLY A 23 3.39 9.52 1.99
CA GLY A 23 4.35 8.71 2.74
C GLY A 23 5.82 8.91 2.29
N LEU A 24 6.05 9.10 0.99
CA LEU A 24 7.38 9.36 0.45
C LEU A 24 7.91 10.75 0.82
N LEU A 25 7.07 11.78 0.72
CA LEU A 25 7.41 13.18 1.03
C LEU A 25 7.61 13.42 2.53
N LEU A 26 6.89 12.69 3.39
CA LEU A 26 7.13 12.69 4.84
C LEU A 26 8.36 11.86 5.24
N GLY A 27 8.88 11.04 4.32
CA GLY A 27 10.03 10.19 4.54
C GLY A 27 11.37 10.95 4.50
N PRO A 28 12.48 10.25 4.74
CA PRO A 28 13.80 10.86 4.61
C PRO A 28 14.13 11.13 3.14
N GLY A 29 14.56 12.36 2.85
CA GLY A 29 15.01 12.80 1.53
C GLY A 29 14.16 13.94 0.96
N ASP A 30 14.76 14.78 0.13
CA ASP A 30 14.02 15.78 -0.63
C ASP A 30 13.54 15.15 -1.95
N LEU A 31 12.23 14.87 -2.00
CA LEU A 31 11.56 14.28 -3.16
C LEU A 31 10.62 15.27 -3.86
N ASP A 32 10.63 16.55 -3.50
CA ASP A 32 9.73 17.55 -4.10
C ASP A 32 9.96 17.68 -5.62
N GLY A 33 11.23 17.71 -6.02
CA GLY A 33 11.59 17.72 -7.45
C GLY A 33 11.17 16.44 -8.18
N SER A 34 11.25 15.29 -7.51
CA SER A 34 10.79 14.01 -8.07
C SER A 34 9.27 14.00 -8.22
N TYR A 35 8.55 14.47 -7.21
CA TYR A 35 7.09 14.59 -7.24
C TYR A 35 6.63 15.38 -8.45
N GLN A 36 7.17 16.58 -8.64
CA GLN A 36 6.83 17.46 -9.76
C GLN A 36 7.15 16.82 -11.12
N ASP A 37 8.28 16.12 -11.25
CA ASP A 37 8.65 15.43 -12.49
C ASP A 37 7.66 14.33 -12.86
N PHE A 38 7.33 13.45 -11.89
CA PHE A 38 6.38 12.37 -12.11
C PHE A 38 4.97 12.93 -12.39
N GLN A 39 4.56 14.00 -11.70
CA GLN A 39 3.26 14.64 -11.91
C GLN A 39 3.15 15.23 -13.31
N ARG A 40 4.19 15.93 -13.78
CA ARG A 40 4.28 16.42 -15.15
C ARG A 40 4.17 15.28 -16.17
N ARG A 41 4.90 14.20 -15.97
CA ARG A 41 4.86 13.03 -16.88
C ARG A 41 3.50 12.35 -16.89
N HIS A 42 2.80 12.33 -15.76
CA HIS A 42 1.43 11.84 -15.68
C HIS A 42 0.48 12.75 -16.47
N LEU A 43 0.60 14.07 -16.32
CA LEU A 43 -0.16 15.05 -17.11
C LEU A 43 0.08 14.90 -18.61
N GLU A 44 1.34 14.74 -19.03
CA GLU A 44 1.70 14.51 -20.44
C GLU A 44 1.08 13.22 -21.00
N LYS A 45 1.06 12.15 -20.21
CA LYS A 45 0.54 10.84 -20.65
C LYS A 45 -0.99 10.76 -20.64
N PHE A 46 -1.63 11.29 -19.59
CA PHE A 46 -3.06 11.09 -19.33
C PHE A 46 -3.91 12.35 -19.48
N GLY A 47 -3.29 13.51 -19.74
CA GLY A 47 -3.99 14.79 -19.87
C GLY A 47 -4.53 15.36 -18.56
N LYS A 48 -4.14 14.81 -17.40
CA LYS A 48 -4.55 15.28 -16.07
C LYS A 48 -3.46 15.00 -15.01
N CYS A 49 -3.42 15.78 -13.93
CA CYS A 49 -2.64 15.43 -12.73
C CYS A 49 -3.35 14.32 -11.94
N TRP A 50 -2.62 13.56 -11.11
CA TRP A 50 -3.24 12.50 -10.28
C TRP A 50 -3.88 13.06 -9.00
N ASP A 51 -3.29 14.08 -8.38
CA ASP A 51 -3.56 14.58 -7.03
C ASP A 51 -4.74 15.55 -6.90
N GLY A 52 -5.29 16.01 -8.03
CA GLY A 52 -6.37 16.99 -8.06
C GLY A 52 -6.07 18.26 -7.26
N ASP A 53 -7.10 19.03 -6.93
CA ASP A 53 -6.90 20.38 -6.36
C ASP A 53 -6.91 20.46 -4.82
N ASN A 54 -7.25 19.43 -4.03
CA ASN A 54 -7.47 19.62 -2.56
C ASN A 54 -7.39 18.38 -1.64
N PHE A 55 -6.92 17.21 -2.07
CA PHE A 55 -7.12 15.98 -1.27
C PHE A 55 -5.94 15.57 -0.34
N GLY A 56 -4.73 16.11 -0.52
CA GLY A 56 -3.54 15.62 0.19
C GLY A 56 -3.53 15.82 1.72
N GLU A 57 -4.20 16.85 2.25
CA GLU A 57 -4.11 17.20 3.67
C GLU A 57 -4.78 16.14 4.57
N PHE A 58 -5.95 15.64 4.17
CA PHE A 58 -6.77 14.74 4.99
C PHE A 58 -6.48 13.24 4.77
N LEU A 59 -5.63 12.88 3.80
CA LEU A 59 -5.31 11.49 3.52
C LEU A 59 -4.21 10.96 4.43
N GLU A 60 -4.34 9.76 4.97
CA GLU A 60 -3.26 9.13 5.71
C GLU A 60 -2.20 8.51 4.78
N ALA A 61 -0.94 8.51 5.22
CA ALA A 61 0.16 8.03 4.41
C ALA A 61 0.15 6.51 4.24
N LYS A 62 0.36 6.06 3.01
CA LYS A 62 0.56 4.64 2.69
C LYS A 62 2.05 4.33 2.60
N ILE A 63 2.55 3.49 3.51
CA ILE A 63 4.00 3.31 3.74
C ILE A 63 4.48 1.86 3.61
N HIS A 64 3.55 0.94 3.39
CA HIS A 64 3.81 -0.46 3.05
C HIS A 64 2.63 -0.97 2.21
N THR A 65 2.70 -2.22 1.76
CA THR A 65 1.49 -2.86 1.27
C THR A 65 1.38 -4.36 1.50
N ILE A 66 0.14 -4.84 1.66
CA ILE A 66 -0.17 -6.26 1.74
C ILE A 66 -0.36 -6.85 0.34
N ARG A 67 0.34 -7.95 0.04
CA ARG A 67 0.19 -8.70 -1.22
C ARG A 67 0.13 -10.19 -0.95
N ARG A 68 -0.70 -10.88 -1.72
CA ARG A 68 -0.61 -12.33 -1.83
C ARG A 68 0.71 -12.65 -2.53
N ASP A 69 1.50 -13.51 -1.91
CA ASP A 69 2.83 -13.91 -2.39
C ASP A 69 2.97 -15.41 -2.15
N LEU A 70 2.46 -16.20 -3.10
CA LEU A 70 2.44 -17.67 -3.00
C LEU A 70 3.82 -18.25 -3.28
N ASP A 71 4.59 -17.60 -4.15
CA ASP A 71 5.90 -18.08 -4.62
C ASP A 71 7.08 -17.53 -3.79
N ASN A 72 6.80 -16.71 -2.77
CA ASN A 72 7.80 -16.04 -1.92
C ASN A 72 8.82 -15.23 -2.73
N GLU A 73 8.31 -14.45 -3.68
CA GLU A 73 9.13 -13.68 -4.60
C GLU A 73 9.77 -12.46 -3.91
N TRP A 74 9.13 -11.91 -2.88
CA TRP A 74 9.58 -10.69 -2.22
C TRP A 74 10.67 -10.93 -1.18
N ARG A 75 11.74 -10.13 -1.24
CA ARG A 75 12.87 -10.17 -0.30
C ARG A 75 13.37 -8.77 0.00
N ALA A 76 13.86 -8.59 1.22
CA ALA A 76 14.55 -7.36 1.61
C ALA A 76 15.74 -7.08 0.66
N GLY A 77 15.91 -5.81 0.31
CA GLY A 77 16.93 -5.32 -0.60
C GLY A 77 16.49 -5.22 -2.06
N MET A 78 15.38 -5.85 -2.47
CA MET A 78 14.87 -5.78 -3.85
C MET A 78 14.40 -4.38 -4.22
N GLU A 79 14.59 -4.00 -5.49
CA GLU A 79 14.02 -2.78 -6.04
C GLU A 79 12.51 -2.92 -6.29
N ILE A 80 11.76 -1.90 -5.93
CA ILE A 80 10.31 -1.79 -6.12
C ILE A 80 10.05 -0.68 -7.15
N GLN A 81 9.43 -1.06 -8.25
CA GLN A 81 8.92 -0.13 -9.26
C GLN A 81 7.40 0.01 -9.06
N LEU A 82 6.97 1.13 -8.49
CA LEU A 82 5.55 1.41 -8.25
C LEU A 82 4.87 1.82 -9.55
N VAL A 83 3.84 1.08 -9.98
CA VAL A 83 3.16 1.33 -11.25
C VAL A 83 1.63 1.30 -11.14
N ILE A 84 0.95 1.97 -12.07
CA ILE A 84 -0.47 1.78 -12.37
C ILE A 84 -0.63 1.13 -13.75
N ASN A 85 -1.80 0.52 -14.00
CA ASN A 85 -2.18 -0.07 -15.29
C ASN A 85 -1.14 -1.07 -15.82
N LEU A 86 -0.61 -1.92 -14.93
CA LEU A 86 0.42 -2.92 -15.26
C LEU A 86 0.00 -3.77 -16.47
N ASN A 87 0.94 -4.04 -17.37
CA ASN A 87 0.73 -4.83 -18.59
C ASN A 87 -0.25 -4.21 -19.61
N SER A 88 -0.37 -2.89 -19.63
CA SER A 88 -1.15 -2.15 -20.63
C SER A 88 -0.32 -1.05 -21.31
N ILE A 89 -0.83 -0.49 -22.41
CA ILE A 89 -0.24 0.70 -23.04
C ILE A 89 -0.20 1.91 -22.08
N ASP A 90 -1.12 1.92 -21.13
CA ASP A 90 -1.28 2.95 -20.11
C ASP A 90 -0.45 2.68 -18.85
N GLU A 91 0.42 1.65 -18.87
CA GLU A 91 1.33 1.39 -17.74
C GLU A 91 2.17 2.62 -17.44
N PHE A 92 2.19 3.03 -16.17
CA PHE A 92 2.89 4.23 -15.75
C PHE A 92 3.55 4.03 -14.39
N GLN A 93 4.86 4.25 -14.35
CA GLN A 93 5.59 4.37 -13.11
C GLN A 93 5.37 5.77 -12.54
N PHE A 94 4.78 5.84 -11.35
CA PHE A 94 4.34 7.11 -10.76
C PHE A 94 5.26 7.63 -9.65
N ALA A 95 6.30 6.88 -9.28
CA ALA A 95 7.25 7.25 -8.24
C ALA A 95 8.67 6.74 -8.57
N PRO A 96 9.73 7.27 -7.93
CA PRO A 96 11.09 6.73 -8.03
C PRO A 96 11.16 5.23 -7.70
N ILE A 97 12.24 4.58 -8.15
CA ILE A 97 12.51 3.20 -7.73
C ILE A 97 12.80 3.20 -6.24
N LEU A 98 12.01 2.44 -5.47
CA LEU A 98 12.20 2.29 -4.04
C LEU A 98 12.95 1.00 -3.74
N ARG A 99 13.39 0.83 -2.50
CA ARG A 99 13.98 -0.42 -2.02
C ARG A 99 13.06 -1.08 -1.00
N CYS A 100 12.80 -2.36 -1.19
CA CYS A 100 12.13 -3.20 -0.20
C CYS A 100 13.02 -3.27 1.04
N GLN A 101 12.66 -2.57 2.10
CA GLN A 101 13.41 -2.54 3.35
C GLN A 101 13.19 -3.82 4.15
N SER A 102 11.96 -4.34 4.16
CA SER A 102 11.64 -5.60 4.83
C SER A 102 10.37 -6.24 4.29
N VAL A 103 10.20 -7.51 4.63
CA VAL A 103 9.00 -8.30 4.33
C VAL A 103 8.54 -8.96 5.64
N GLN A 104 7.27 -8.88 5.97
CA GLN A 104 6.67 -9.59 7.12
C GLN A 104 5.53 -10.49 6.64
N ARG A 105 5.37 -11.67 7.25
CA ARG A 105 4.25 -12.56 6.92
C ARG A 105 2.97 -12.01 7.54
N ILE A 106 1.87 -12.01 6.81
CA ILE A 106 0.53 -11.75 7.35
C ILE A 106 -0.37 -12.94 7.15
N GLN A 107 -1.19 -13.20 8.16
CA GLN A 107 -2.32 -14.12 8.11
C GLN A 107 -3.56 -13.43 8.68
N ILE A 108 -4.70 -13.59 8.03
CA ILE A 108 -6.02 -13.17 8.52
C ILE A 108 -6.87 -14.43 8.64
N ASP A 109 -7.34 -14.69 9.86
CA ASP A 109 -8.10 -15.87 10.26
C ASP A 109 -9.53 -15.48 10.62
N TYR A 110 -10.49 -16.12 9.96
CA TYR A 110 -11.94 -15.94 10.10
C TYR A 110 -12.63 -17.14 10.78
N SER A 111 -11.88 -18.12 11.27
CA SER A 111 -12.42 -19.35 11.85
C SER A 111 -13.17 -19.14 13.18
N ASN A 112 -13.03 -17.96 13.78
CA ASN A 112 -13.49 -17.60 15.14
C ASN A 112 -12.91 -18.52 16.24
N LEU A 113 -11.96 -19.41 15.94
CA LEU A 113 -11.34 -20.28 16.95
C LEU A 113 -10.37 -19.52 17.86
N ILE A 114 -9.82 -18.42 17.35
CA ILE A 114 -8.85 -17.58 18.06
C ILE A 114 -9.52 -16.35 18.69
N ASN A 115 -10.51 -15.78 18.01
CA ASN A 115 -11.20 -14.57 18.43
C ASN A 115 -12.69 -14.71 18.14
N ASP A 116 -13.50 -14.73 19.20
CA ASP A 116 -14.96 -14.83 19.09
C ASP A 116 -15.61 -13.54 18.59
N ASP A 117 -14.91 -12.40 18.68
CA ASP A 117 -15.42 -11.07 18.33
C ASP A 117 -15.12 -10.66 16.87
N GLY A 118 -14.54 -11.56 16.07
CA GLY A 118 -14.24 -11.31 14.65
C GLY A 118 -12.84 -11.78 14.22
N PRO A 119 -12.37 -11.32 13.05
CA PRO A 119 -11.16 -11.87 12.43
C PRO A 119 -9.91 -11.61 13.28
N ALA A 120 -9.01 -12.59 13.34
CA ALA A 120 -7.71 -12.47 13.98
C ALA A 120 -6.63 -12.18 12.92
N VAL A 121 -5.76 -11.21 13.20
CA VAL A 121 -4.66 -10.83 12.28
C VAL A 121 -3.33 -11.15 12.94
N PHE A 122 -2.48 -11.87 12.20
CA PHE A 122 -1.16 -12.25 12.66
C PHE A 122 -0.09 -11.62 11.80
N ILE A 123 0.97 -11.11 12.42
CA ILE A 123 2.19 -10.67 11.74
C ILE A 123 3.35 -11.52 12.24
N ASN A 124 4.08 -12.14 11.31
CA ASN A 124 5.15 -13.10 11.63
C ASN A 124 4.73 -14.15 12.68
N TYR A 125 3.50 -14.67 12.55
CA TYR A 125 2.89 -15.67 13.44
C TYR A 125 2.51 -15.17 14.84
N GLU A 126 2.59 -13.86 15.12
CA GLU A 126 2.16 -13.26 16.38
C GLU A 126 0.83 -12.51 16.18
N LEU A 127 -0.13 -12.72 17.08
CA LEU A 127 -1.41 -12.03 17.07
C LEU A 127 -1.18 -10.55 17.42
N ILE A 128 -1.63 -9.64 16.55
CA ILE A 128 -1.51 -8.20 16.81
C ILE A 128 -2.71 -7.66 17.59
N ASP A 129 -2.50 -6.61 18.37
CA ASP A 129 -3.58 -5.94 19.09
C ASP A 129 -4.40 -4.99 18.19
N LYS A 130 -5.51 -4.47 18.72
CA LYS A 130 -6.44 -3.60 17.99
C LYS A 130 -5.78 -2.30 17.52
N GLU A 131 -4.90 -1.72 18.32
CA GLU A 131 -4.21 -0.47 17.97
C GLU A 131 -3.25 -0.67 16.79
N THR A 132 -2.50 -1.78 16.82
CA THR A 132 -1.60 -2.19 15.76
C THR A 132 -2.35 -2.51 14.48
N LEU A 133 -3.51 -3.18 14.57
CA LEU A 133 -4.39 -3.44 13.43
C LEU A 133 -4.90 -2.15 12.77
N VAL A 134 -5.35 -1.16 13.57
CA VAL A 134 -5.77 0.14 13.05
C VAL A 134 -4.63 0.82 12.28
N ARG A 135 -3.43 0.86 12.86
CA ARG A 135 -2.26 1.43 12.21
C ARG A 135 -1.88 0.67 10.94
N LEU A 136 -1.94 -0.65 10.96
CA LEU A 136 -1.61 -1.50 9.81
C LEU A 136 -2.57 -1.22 8.64
N ALA A 137 -3.88 -1.18 8.90
CA ALA A 137 -4.91 -0.91 7.89
C ALA A 137 -4.74 0.47 7.26
N ILE A 138 -4.57 1.50 8.09
CA ILE A 138 -4.37 2.89 7.64
C ILE A 138 -3.11 3.00 6.78
N ASN A 139 -1.99 2.40 7.24
CA ASN A 139 -0.72 2.45 6.52
C ASN A 139 -0.68 1.57 5.25
N ASP A 140 -1.61 0.62 5.09
CA ASP A 140 -1.89 -0.07 3.81
C ASP A 140 -2.87 0.74 2.93
N GLY A 141 -3.33 1.90 3.38
CA GLY A 141 -4.12 2.84 2.60
C GLY A 141 -5.64 2.68 2.73
N PHE A 142 -6.13 1.90 3.70
CA PHE A 142 -7.55 1.86 4.06
C PHE A 142 -7.93 3.05 4.93
N ALA A 143 -9.19 3.49 4.86
CA ALA A 143 -9.69 4.56 5.73
C ALA A 143 -10.05 4.02 7.13
N THR A 144 -10.53 2.78 7.19
CA THR A 144 -10.98 2.12 8.43
C THR A 144 -10.57 0.64 8.45
N VAL A 145 -10.66 0.01 9.63
CA VAL A 145 -10.44 -1.44 9.78
C VAL A 145 -11.59 -2.23 9.14
N GLU A 146 -12.79 -1.66 9.14
CA GLU A 146 -13.96 -2.21 8.47
C GLU A 146 -13.74 -2.28 6.95
N ASP A 147 -13.20 -1.23 6.33
CA ASP A 147 -12.84 -1.24 4.91
C ASP A 147 -11.75 -2.28 4.59
N PHE A 148 -10.79 -2.44 5.52
CA PHE A 148 -9.74 -3.46 5.42
C PHE A 148 -10.33 -4.87 5.38
N PHE A 149 -11.24 -5.21 6.29
CA PHE A 149 -11.88 -6.53 6.30
C PHE A 149 -12.95 -6.69 5.22
N LEU A 150 -13.57 -5.62 4.72
CA LEU A 150 -14.43 -5.68 3.54
C LEU A 150 -13.63 -6.09 2.30
N TYR A 151 -12.37 -5.63 2.19
CA TYR A 151 -11.47 -6.01 1.11
C TYR A 151 -10.87 -7.41 1.32
N PHE A 152 -10.38 -7.71 2.53
CA PHE A 152 -9.84 -9.02 2.89
C PHE A 152 -10.91 -9.88 3.58
N ASN A 153 -12.02 -10.14 2.90
CA ASN A 153 -13.24 -10.75 3.47
C ASN A 153 -13.22 -12.30 3.54
N GLU A 154 -12.06 -12.91 3.37
CA GLU A 154 -11.83 -14.35 3.46
C GLU A 154 -10.46 -14.62 4.08
N GLU A 155 -10.23 -15.88 4.46
CA GLU A 155 -8.92 -16.38 4.91
C GLU A 155 -7.81 -15.88 3.98
N PHE A 156 -6.83 -15.19 4.58
CA PHE A 156 -5.77 -14.58 3.81
C PHE A 156 -4.42 -14.98 4.35
N THR A 157 -3.49 -15.24 3.43
CA THR A 157 -2.08 -15.37 3.75
C THR A 157 -1.27 -14.66 2.67
N GLY A 158 -0.32 -13.86 3.09
CA GLY A 158 0.51 -13.07 2.19
C GLY A 158 1.64 -12.39 2.92
N ASN A 159 2.17 -11.34 2.30
CA ASN A 159 3.32 -10.60 2.78
C ASN A 159 2.99 -9.11 2.88
N LEU A 160 3.43 -8.47 3.97
CA LEU A 160 3.61 -7.02 4.02
C LEU A 160 4.95 -6.69 3.38
N ILE A 161 4.93 -5.82 2.39
CA ILE A 161 6.12 -5.34 1.68
C ILE A 161 6.37 -3.91 2.12
N HIS A 162 7.49 -3.68 2.80
CA HIS A 162 7.83 -2.39 3.37
C HIS A 162 8.87 -1.69 2.51
N TRP A 163 8.59 -0.46 2.07
CA TRP A 163 9.59 0.47 1.53
C TRP A 163 10.04 1.52 2.54
N THR A 164 9.52 1.43 3.77
CA THR A 164 9.90 2.24 4.93
C THR A 164 10.46 1.36 6.05
N PRO A 165 11.12 1.95 7.08
CA PRO A 165 11.69 1.17 8.19
C PRO A 165 10.65 0.59 9.15
N LEU A 166 9.39 1.06 9.10
CA LEU A 166 8.35 0.65 10.03
C LEU A 166 8.05 -0.85 9.86
N LYS A 167 7.96 -1.56 10.99
CA LYS A 167 7.50 -2.95 11.09
C LYS A 167 6.40 -3.05 12.14
N TYR A 168 5.58 -4.09 12.04
CA TYR A 168 4.53 -4.43 12.99
C TYR A 168 4.95 -5.61 13.87
#